data_AF-E2NC59-F1
#
_entry.id   AF-E2NC59-F1
#
_cell.length_a   1.000
_cell.length_b   1.000
_cell.length_c   1.000
_cell.angle_alpha   90.00
_cell.angle_beta   90.00
_cell.angle_gamma   90.00
#
_symmetry.space_group_name_H-M   'P 1'
#
loop_
_entity.id
_entity.type
_entity.pdbx_description
1 polymer ?
#
loop_
_entity_poly.entity_id
_entity_poly.type
_entity_poly.pdbx_seq_one_letter_code
_entity_poly.pdbx_strand_id
1 'polypeptide(L)'
;MKSSIKRMSALLTMMAVAILTFTFSGCSDDDDPVTEVTYTYGFSNMSASHPDFLEEMSKIEKGFQSALGITGKPFTKKGSIEECDKQVYEACQRAFDSLKGEAWQGDYTFQVTNVGTGKVVCTAIFSADDENLTISTIGNKAMEDADTGDFYFSDGSFADKSTELASWQKAACIGVVLKKGRDDSGDLVDNGNYTLKDGTTPMQKVHGYVLALRDANGGCQWGKLWTEVGCDRNQTTGFNGYSSTQTIVAFNKDKNWNLSDAFPAVYHAVNYETVCPAPSQTSGWFLPSGGQCQYWLENRDVILRSIQNAGGDGWKDWYCSSSEMSDSPERNAYYLSMRYGYMDDDLKDFSCAVRACLAF
;
A
#
# COMPACT_ATOMS: atom_id res chain seq x y z
N MET A 1 -2.63 3.91 -56.23
CA MET A 1 -3.59 3.10 -55.45
C MET A 1 -3.52 3.54 -53.99
N LYS A 2 -4.45 4.38 -53.55
CA LYS A 2 -4.69 4.71 -52.13
C LYS A 2 -6.01 4.02 -51.77
N SER A 3 -5.95 2.98 -50.95
CA SER A 3 -7.15 2.35 -50.38
C SER A 3 -7.32 2.89 -48.97
N SER A 4 -8.27 3.81 -48.78
CA SER A 4 -8.71 4.26 -47.47
C SER A 4 -9.53 3.14 -46.81
N ILE A 5 -8.97 2.52 -45.77
CA ILE A 5 -9.68 1.57 -44.92
C ILE A 5 -10.51 2.36 -43.90
N LYS A 6 -11.83 2.28 -44.02
CA LYS A 6 -12.79 2.87 -43.08
C LYS A 6 -12.68 2.15 -41.73
N ARG A 7 -12.40 2.90 -40.66
CA ARG A 7 -12.61 2.46 -39.26
C ARG A 7 -14.12 2.32 -39.03
N MET A 8 -14.59 1.12 -38.69
CA MET A 8 -15.95 0.92 -38.16
C MET A 8 -15.87 0.99 -36.62
N SER A 9 -16.36 2.09 -36.06
CA SER A 9 -16.64 2.22 -34.63
C SER A 9 -18.07 1.71 -34.40
N ALA A 10 -18.22 0.60 -33.68
CA ALA A 10 -19.52 0.11 -33.24
C ALA A 10 -19.75 0.61 -31.80
N LEU A 11 -20.35 1.79 -31.67
CA LEU A 11 -20.89 2.28 -30.39
C LEU A 11 -22.17 1.49 -30.07
N LEU A 12 -22.11 0.61 -29.07
CA LEU A 12 -23.26 -0.11 -28.52
C LEU A 12 -23.87 0.71 -27.36
N THR A 13 -25.06 1.23 -27.59
CA THR A 13 -25.85 2.02 -26.63
C THR A 13 -26.44 1.12 -25.53
N MET A 14 -26.27 1.54 -24.27
CA MET A 14 -26.81 0.90 -23.04
C MET A 14 -28.32 0.61 -23.13
N MET A 15 -28.72 -0.64 -22.84
CA MET A 15 -30.11 -0.99 -22.53
C MET A 15 -30.39 -0.77 -21.04
N ALA A 16 -31.42 0.03 -20.74
CA ALA A 16 -31.95 0.23 -19.40
C ALA A 16 -32.67 -1.03 -18.89
N VAL A 17 -32.26 -1.53 -17.73
CA VAL A 17 -32.92 -2.65 -17.04
C VAL A 17 -34.01 -2.10 -16.13
N ALA A 18 -35.26 -2.50 -16.39
CA ALA A 18 -36.41 -2.18 -15.55
C ALA A 18 -36.34 -2.99 -14.24
N ILE A 19 -36.44 -2.29 -13.10
CA ILE A 19 -36.40 -2.87 -11.75
C ILE A 19 -37.81 -3.36 -11.40
N LEU A 20 -37.98 -4.68 -11.28
CA LEU A 20 -39.15 -5.30 -10.64
C LEU A 20 -38.82 -5.60 -9.18
N THR A 21 -39.35 -4.79 -8.27
CA THR A 21 -39.27 -5.06 -6.82
C THR A 21 -40.38 -6.05 -6.44
N PHE A 22 -40.01 -7.29 -6.08
CA PHE A 22 -40.90 -8.21 -5.39
C PHE A 22 -40.65 -8.12 -3.88
N THR A 23 -41.64 -7.64 -3.14
CA THR A 23 -41.68 -7.77 -1.67
C THR A 23 -42.39 -9.07 -1.31
N PHE A 24 -41.67 -10.05 -0.80
CA PHE A 24 -42.28 -11.17 -0.09
C PHE A 24 -42.42 -10.81 1.39
N SER A 25 -43.67 -10.78 1.89
CA SER A 25 -43.93 -10.91 3.32
C SER A 25 -44.04 -12.39 3.68
N GLY A 26 -43.23 -12.84 4.63
CA GLY A 26 -43.23 -14.20 5.15
C GLY A 26 -42.62 -14.19 6.54
N CYS A 27 -43.32 -14.80 7.51
CA CYS A 27 -43.13 -14.62 8.94
C CYS A 27 -41.96 -15.43 9.54
N SER A 28 -41.26 -14.79 10.49
CA SER A 28 -40.59 -15.33 11.70
C SER A 28 -39.65 -16.54 11.57
N ASP A 29 -38.34 -16.27 11.61
CA ASP A 29 -37.43 -16.84 12.62
C ASP A 29 -36.23 -15.91 12.81
N ASP A 30 -35.74 -15.83 14.04
CA ASP A 30 -34.68 -14.94 14.54
C ASP A 30 -33.29 -15.25 13.93
N ASP A 31 -33.11 -14.93 12.65
CA ASP A 31 -31.81 -14.66 12.07
C ASP A 31 -31.72 -13.14 11.85
N ASP A 32 -30.73 -12.48 12.47
CA ASP A 32 -30.37 -11.10 12.09
C ASP A 32 -30.35 -11.01 10.56
N PRO A 33 -31.02 -10.02 9.94
CA PRO A 33 -31.19 -10.00 8.50
C PRO A 33 -29.81 -9.96 7.85
N VAL A 34 -29.40 -11.09 7.29
CA VAL A 34 -28.14 -11.19 6.56
C VAL A 34 -28.26 -10.25 5.38
N THR A 35 -27.49 -9.16 5.42
CA THR A 35 -27.48 -8.19 4.34
C THR A 35 -26.91 -8.87 3.09
N GLU A 36 -27.70 -8.88 2.02
CA GLU A 36 -27.26 -9.36 0.71
C GLU A 36 -26.85 -8.16 -0.13
N VAL A 37 -25.64 -8.23 -0.70
CA VAL A 37 -25.06 -7.18 -1.52
C VAL A 37 -25.01 -7.68 -2.96
N THR A 38 -25.66 -6.96 -3.86
CA THR A 38 -25.81 -7.34 -5.28
C THR A 38 -24.73 -6.68 -6.14
N TYR A 39 -24.15 -7.47 -7.04
CA TYR A 39 -23.13 -7.06 -7.97
C TYR A 39 -23.53 -7.40 -9.41
N THR A 40 -23.02 -6.63 -10.35
CA THR A 40 -23.08 -6.91 -11.78
C THR A 40 -21.69 -6.77 -12.37
N TYR A 41 -21.48 -7.33 -13.56
CA TYR A 41 -20.21 -7.20 -14.26
C TYR A 41 -20.40 -7.12 -15.77
N GLY A 42 -19.39 -6.61 -16.47
CA GLY A 42 -19.37 -6.59 -17.92
C GLY A 42 -18.26 -5.74 -18.51
N PHE A 43 -18.21 -5.70 -19.84
CA PHE A 43 -17.26 -4.88 -20.56
C PHE A 43 -17.78 -3.43 -20.63
N SER A 44 -16.98 -2.48 -20.14
CA SER A 44 -17.24 -1.04 -20.25
C SER A 44 -16.59 -0.41 -21.48
N ASN A 45 -15.53 -1.01 -22.01
CA ASN A 45 -14.91 -0.63 -23.27
C ASN A 45 -14.36 -1.86 -24.00
N MET A 46 -14.44 -1.85 -25.33
CA MET A 46 -13.98 -2.94 -26.19
C MET A 46 -13.51 -2.41 -27.54
N SER A 47 -12.31 -2.81 -27.96
CA SER A 47 -11.76 -2.53 -29.28
C SER A 47 -11.00 -3.76 -29.78
N ALA A 48 -11.54 -4.46 -30.76
CA ALA A 48 -10.88 -5.59 -31.37
C ALA A 48 -10.97 -5.50 -32.90
N SER A 49 -9.89 -5.87 -33.58
CA SER A 49 -9.81 -5.86 -35.06
C SER A 49 -9.68 -7.26 -35.68
N HIS A 50 -9.76 -8.30 -34.85
CA HIS A 50 -9.59 -9.71 -35.23
C HIS A 50 -10.90 -10.51 -35.04
N PRO A 51 -11.10 -11.62 -35.79
CA PRO A 51 -12.35 -12.39 -35.76
C PRO A 51 -12.58 -13.15 -34.45
N ASP A 52 -11.53 -13.39 -33.66
CA ASP A 52 -11.59 -14.22 -32.44
C ASP A 52 -11.95 -13.41 -31.18
N PHE A 53 -12.37 -12.15 -31.31
CA PHE A 53 -12.62 -11.26 -30.16
C PHE A 53 -13.68 -11.79 -29.19
N LEU A 54 -14.66 -12.55 -29.69
CA LEU A 54 -15.69 -13.19 -28.85
C LEU A 54 -15.09 -14.30 -27.96
N GLU A 55 -14.03 -14.97 -28.42
CA GLU A 55 -13.35 -16.00 -27.64
C GLU A 55 -12.55 -15.36 -26.49
N GLU A 56 -11.84 -14.26 -26.77
CA GLU A 56 -11.12 -13.47 -25.76
C GLU A 56 -12.07 -12.91 -24.70
N MET A 57 -13.20 -12.33 -25.11
CA MET A 57 -14.25 -11.89 -24.18
C MET A 57 -14.79 -13.04 -23.32
N SER A 58 -15.06 -14.20 -23.95
CA SER A 58 -15.55 -15.37 -23.21
C SER A 58 -14.52 -15.86 -22.20
N LYS A 59 -13.23 -15.81 -22.55
CA LYS A 59 -12.13 -16.18 -21.67
C LYS A 59 -12.03 -15.24 -20.47
N ILE A 60 -12.08 -13.93 -20.70
CA ILE A 60 -12.11 -12.92 -19.63
C ILE A 60 -13.32 -13.16 -18.72
N GLU A 61 -14.53 -13.22 -19.28
CA GLU A 61 -15.75 -13.40 -18.49
C GLU A 61 -15.72 -14.69 -17.65
N LYS A 62 -15.28 -15.82 -18.24
CA LYS A 62 -15.14 -17.10 -17.52
C LYS A 62 -14.08 -17.05 -16.43
N GLY A 63 -12.97 -16.35 -16.64
CA GLY A 63 -11.93 -16.15 -15.62
C GLY A 63 -12.50 -15.45 -14.38
N PHE A 64 -13.24 -14.35 -14.60
CA PHE A 64 -13.90 -13.62 -13.50
C PHE A 64 -15.01 -14.43 -12.85
N GLN A 65 -15.87 -15.10 -13.63
CA GLN A 65 -16.91 -15.99 -13.11
C GLN A 65 -16.32 -17.08 -12.20
N SER A 66 -15.24 -17.73 -12.64
CA SER A 66 -14.54 -18.77 -11.89
C SER A 66 -13.98 -18.23 -10.57
N ALA A 67 -13.29 -17.09 -10.59
CA ALA A 67 -12.67 -16.54 -9.39
C ALA A 67 -13.68 -15.98 -8.36
N LEU A 68 -14.82 -15.46 -8.85
CA LEU A 68 -15.94 -14.99 -8.03
C LEU A 68 -16.80 -16.13 -7.49
N GLY A 69 -16.70 -17.33 -8.08
CA GLY A 69 -17.51 -18.50 -7.75
C GLY A 69 -18.96 -18.36 -8.22
N ILE A 70 -19.16 -17.80 -9.42
CA ILE A 70 -20.49 -17.48 -9.98
C ILE A 70 -20.64 -18.06 -11.39
N THR A 71 -21.88 -18.23 -11.83
CA THR A 71 -22.21 -18.75 -13.17
C THR A 71 -22.91 -17.72 -14.07
N GLY A 72 -23.12 -16.50 -13.58
CA GLY A 72 -23.83 -15.46 -14.30
C GLY A 72 -23.95 -14.16 -13.51
N LYS A 73 -24.68 -13.20 -14.08
CA LYS A 73 -24.97 -11.89 -13.49
C LYS A 73 -26.48 -11.59 -13.47
N PRO A 74 -26.98 -10.78 -12.51
CA PRO A 74 -26.24 -10.29 -11.34
C PRO A 74 -25.94 -11.42 -10.35
N PHE A 75 -25.05 -11.17 -9.39
CA PHE A 75 -24.72 -12.13 -8.33
C PHE A 75 -24.74 -11.45 -6.96
N THR A 76 -24.92 -12.22 -5.88
CA THR A 76 -25.00 -11.70 -4.52
C THR A 76 -23.88 -12.25 -3.64
N LYS A 77 -23.46 -11.46 -2.65
CA LYS A 77 -22.63 -11.88 -1.52
C LYS A 77 -23.37 -11.57 -0.22
N LYS A 78 -23.15 -12.41 0.79
CA LYS A 78 -23.73 -12.27 2.13
C LYS A 78 -22.73 -11.63 3.06
N GLY A 79 -23.15 -10.61 3.80
CA GLY A 79 -22.31 -9.88 4.75
C GLY A 79 -22.45 -8.38 4.59
N SER A 80 -21.63 -7.62 5.32
CA SER A 80 -21.62 -6.17 5.15
C SER A 80 -21.17 -5.78 3.74
N ILE A 81 -21.60 -4.60 3.26
CA ILE A 81 -21.14 -4.03 1.98
C ILE A 81 -19.61 -4.03 1.91
N GLU A 82 -18.94 -3.77 3.02
CA GLU A 82 -17.50 -3.62 3.12
C GLU A 82 -16.77 -4.96 2.98
N GLU A 83 -17.24 -6.00 3.67
CA GLU A 83 -16.72 -7.37 3.53
C GLU A 83 -16.98 -7.92 2.13
N CYS A 84 -18.17 -7.68 1.59
CA CYS A 84 -18.54 -8.15 0.27
C CYS A 84 -17.70 -7.47 -0.83
N ASP A 85 -17.51 -6.14 -0.75
CA ASP A 85 -16.68 -5.39 -1.70
C ASP A 85 -15.23 -5.87 -1.66
N LYS A 86 -14.68 -6.13 -0.46
CA LYS A 86 -13.33 -6.70 -0.30
C LYS A 86 -13.22 -8.09 -0.93
N GLN A 87 -14.17 -8.99 -0.66
CA GLN A 87 -14.15 -10.34 -1.24
C GLN A 87 -14.26 -10.32 -2.77
N VAL A 88 -15.10 -9.44 -3.32
CA VAL A 88 -15.25 -9.27 -4.77
C VAL A 88 -13.95 -8.73 -5.37
N TYR A 89 -13.34 -7.74 -4.72
CA TYR A 89 -12.05 -7.19 -5.14
C TYR A 89 -10.94 -8.26 -5.18
N GLU A 90 -10.76 -9.01 -4.09
CA GLU A 90 -9.76 -10.09 -4.01
C GLU A 90 -10.02 -11.19 -5.06
N ALA A 91 -11.29 -11.48 -5.36
CA ALA A 91 -11.65 -12.40 -6.44
C ALA A 91 -11.30 -11.85 -7.82
N CYS A 92 -11.54 -10.56 -8.08
CA CYS A 92 -11.10 -9.91 -9.31
C CYS A 92 -9.58 -9.97 -9.48
N GLN A 93 -8.83 -9.76 -8.39
CA GLN A 93 -7.37 -9.87 -8.40
C GLN A 93 -6.92 -11.28 -8.83
N ARG A 94 -7.50 -12.32 -8.23
CA ARG A 94 -7.21 -13.72 -8.62
C ARG A 94 -7.58 -14.01 -10.07
N ALA A 95 -8.72 -13.50 -10.55
CA ALA A 95 -9.14 -13.66 -11.95
C ALA A 95 -8.10 -13.07 -12.89
N PHE A 96 -7.68 -11.84 -12.61
CA PHE A 96 -6.70 -11.13 -13.42
C PHE A 96 -5.32 -11.80 -13.38
N ASP A 97 -4.84 -12.22 -12.21
CA ASP A 97 -3.58 -12.93 -12.09
C ASP A 97 -3.58 -14.25 -12.88
N SER A 98 -4.74 -14.94 -12.95
CA SER A 98 -4.88 -16.16 -13.77
C SER A 98 -4.89 -15.90 -15.28
N LEU A 99 -5.18 -14.67 -15.69
CA LEU A 99 -5.21 -14.22 -17.08
C LEU A 99 -3.92 -13.48 -17.47
N LYS A 100 -2.97 -13.33 -16.54
CA LYS A 100 -1.70 -12.66 -16.76
C LYS A 100 -0.78 -13.52 -17.62
N GLY A 101 -0.25 -12.96 -18.70
CA GLY A 101 0.60 -13.65 -19.67
C GLY A 101 -0.15 -14.23 -20.88
N GLU A 102 -1.46 -14.03 -20.95
CA GLU A 102 -2.23 -14.24 -22.17
C GLU A 102 -1.94 -13.12 -23.17
N ALA A 103 -1.68 -13.48 -24.43
CA ALA A 103 -1.49 -12.53 -25.51
C ALA A 103 -2.87 -12.14 -26.06
N TRP A 104 -3.31 -10.92 -25.74
CA TRP A 104 -4.57 -10.37 -26.22
C TRP A 104 -4.39 -9.73 -27.60
N GLN A 105 -5.42 -9.78 -28.43
CA GLN A 105 -5.44 -9.11 -29.75
C GLN A 105 -6.43 -7.93 -29.81
N GLY A 106 -7.18 -7.72 -28.73
CA GLY A 106 -8.05 -6.57 -28.53
C GLY A 106 -7.79 -5.86 -27.20
N ASP A 107 -8.31 -4.64 -27.10
CA ASP A 107 -8.38 -3.89 -25.86
C ASP A 107 -9.74 -4.09 -25.20
N TYR A 108 -9.73 -4.54 -23.95
CA TYR A 108 -10.93 -4.82 -23.17
C TYR A 108 -10.85 -4.12 -21.83
N THR A 109 -11.92 -3.44 -21.42
CA THR A 109 -12.10 -2.96 -20.05
C THR A 109 -13.27 -3.70 -19.45
N PHE A 110 -13.01 -4.53 -18.45
CA PHE A 110 -14.01 -5.31 -17.72
C PHE A 110 -14.22 -4.71 -16.34
N GLN A 111 -15.47 -4.59 -15.88
CA GLN A 111 -15.80 -3.99 -14.60
C GLN A 111 -16.74 -4.89 -13.80
N VAL A 112 -16.55 -4.90 -12.48
CA VAL A 112 -17.50 -5.45 -11.52
C VAL A 112 -18.00 -4.29 -10.66
N THR A 113 -19.31 -4.11 -10.60
CA THR A 113 -19.97 -2.95 -9.98
C THR A 113 -20.94 -3.42 -8.91
N ASN A 114 -20.87 -2.79 -7.74
CA ASN A 114 -21.86 -2.94 -6.69
C ASN A 114 -23.14 -2.21 -7.12
N VAL A 115 -24.24 -2.93 -7.27
CA VAL A 115 -25.51 -2.39 -7.78
C VAL A 115 -26.17 -1.47 -6.76
N GLY A 116 -26.03 -1.75 -5.46
CA GLY A 116 -26.63 -0.95 -4.40
C GLY A 116 -25.98 0.42 -4.26
N THR A 117 -24.65 0.49 -4.44
CA THR A 117 -23.89 1.75 -4.28
C THR A 117 -23.56 2.44 -5.60
N GLY A 118 -23.66 1.72 -6.73
CA GLY A 118 -23.17 2.19 -8.03
C GLY A 118 -21.64 2.21 -8.16
N LYS A 119 -20.91 1.78 -7.13
CA LYS A 119 -19.43 1.81 -7.10
C LYS A 119 -18.86 0.68 -7.96
N VAL A 120 -17.93 1.03 -8.85
CA VAL A 120 -17.07 0.04 -9.52
C VAL A 120 -16.10 -0.50 -8.48
N VAL A 121 -16.24 -1.79 -8.15
CA VAL A 121 -15.42 -2.48 -7.16
C VAL A 121 -14.09 -2.91 -7.75
N CYS A 122 -14.11 -3.40 -8.98
CA CYS A 122 -12.90 -3.71 -9.72
C CYS A 122 -13.06 -3.32 -11.20
N THR A 123 -12.02 -2.74 -11.79
CA THR A 123 -11.84 -2.61 -13.24
C THR A 123 -10.67 -3.50 -13.62
N ALA A 124 -10.69 -4.17 -14.76
CA ALA A 124 -9.57 -4.91 -15.32
C ALA A 124 -9.42 -4.52 -16.78
N ILE A 125 -8.27 -3.99 -17.14
CA ILE A 125 -7.92 -3.61 -18.50
C ILE A 125 -7.04 -4.72 -19.08
N PHE A 126 -7.32 -5.15 -20.29
CA PHE A 126 -6.53 -6.09 -21.10
C PHE A 126 -6.24 -5.37 -22.41
N SER A 127 -4.99 -5.36 -22.88
CA SER A 127 -4.60 -4.63 -24.10
C SER A 127 -3.81 -5.51 -25.05
N ALA A 128 -3.98 -5.24 -26.35
CA ALA A 128 -3.30 -5.95 -27.42
C ALA A 128 -1.79 -5.66 -27.48
N ASP A 129 -1.34 -4.55 -26.90
CA ASP A 129 0.04 -4.08 -26.98
C ASP A 129 0.92 -4.57 -25.80
N ASP A 130 0.46 -5.56 -25.00
CA ASP A 130 1.10 -6.06 -23.76
C ASP A 130 1.38 -5.00 -22.67
N GLU A 131 1.06 -3.73 -22.93
CA GLU A 131 1.20 -2.61 -22.00
C GLU A 131 -0.19 -2.23 -21.44
N ASN A 132 -0.36 -2.38 -20.13
CA ASN A 132 -1.54 -2.02 -19.32
C ASN A 132 -2.64 -3.06 -19.19
N LEU A 133 -2.22 -4.23 -18.70
CA LEU A 133 -2.98 -4.95 -17.69
C LEU A 133 -3.14 -4.04 -16.44
N THR A 134 -4.26 -3.31 -16.29
CA THR A 134 -4.54 -2.47 -15.10
C THR A 134 -5.78 -2.97 -14.38
N ILE A 135 -5.61 -3.49 -13.16
CA ILE A 135 -6.72 -3.60 -12.21
C ILE A 135 -6.98 -2.19 -11.65
N SER A 136 -8.23 -1.82 -11.36
CA SER A 136 -8.49 -0.68 -10.49
C SER A 136 -7.84 -0.97 -9.14
N THR A 137 -6.68 -0.40 -8.91
CA THR A 137 -6.00 -0.47 -7.63
C THR A 137 -6.89 0.07 -6.50
N ILE A 138 -6.56 -0.28 -5.26
CA ILE A 138 -7.31 0.15 -4.07
C ILE A 138 -7.43 1.68 -4.02
N GLY A 139 -6.34 2.34 -4.35
CA GLY A 139 -6.24 3.77 -4.62
C GLY A 139 -6.26 4.07 -6.12
N ASN A 140 -6.60 5.31 -6.48
CA ASN A 140 -6.72 5.77 -7.86
C ASN A 140 -5.71 6.87 -8.23
N LYS A 141 -4.78 7.19 -7.34
CA LYS A 141 -3.76 8.22 -7.56
C LYS A 141 -2.51 7.60 -8.18
N ALA A 142 -2.01 8.24 -9.23
CA ALA A 142 -0.80 7.83 -9.92
C ALA A 142 0.43 7.98 -8.99
N MET A 143 1.40 7.08 -9.11
CA MET A 143 2.57 7.04 -8.23
C MET A 143 3.42 8.31 -8.36
N GLU A 144 3.55 8.84 -9.58
CA GLU A 144 4.25 10.09 -9.88
C GLU A 144 3.62 11.32 -9.24
N ASP A 145 2.34 11.24 -8.88
CA ASP A 145 1.58 12.32 -8.25
C ASP A 145 1.49 12.17 -6.73
N ALA A 146 1.96 11.04 -6.17
CA ALA A 146 1.99 10.81 -4.73
C ALA A 146 2.72 11.95 -4.01
N ASP A 147 2.14 12.41 -2.90
CA ASP A 147 2.61 13.56 -2.13
C ASP A 147 2.43 13.31 -0.62
N THR A 148 3.17 14.06 0.20
CA THR A 148 3.17 13.93 1.66
C THR A 148 1.74 13.95 2.23
N GLY A 149 1.39 12.94 3.00
CA GLY A 149 0.05 12.77 3.57
C GLY A 149 -0.90 11.89 2.76
N ASP A 150 -0.55 11.49 1.53
CA ASP A 150 -1.40 10.57 0.76
C ASP A 150 -1.47 9.18 1.39
N PHE A 151 -2.59 8.49 1.20
CA PHE A 151 -2.78 7.13 1.69
C PHE A 151 -1.99 6.14 0.83
N TYR A 152 -1.38 5.15 1.46
CA TYR A 152 -0.68 4.06 0.80
C TYR A 152 -1.27 2.72 1.20
N PHE A 153 -1.64 1.91 0.20
CA PHE A 153 -2.37 0.67 0.40
C PHE A 153 -1.49 -0.57 0.25
N SER A 154 -1.98 -1.72 0.73
CA SER A 154 -1.28 -3.01 0.70
C SER A 154 -0.99 -3.56 -0.70
N ASP A 155 -1.67 -3.05 -1.73
CA ASP A 155 -1.39 -3.35 -3.15
C ASP A 155 -0.33 -2.42 -3.77
N GLY A 156 0.16 -1.43 -3.02
CA GLY A 156 1.14 -0.44 -3.45
C GLY A 156 0.54 0.79 -4.15
N SER A 157 -0.79 0.92 -4.15
CA SER A 157 -1.46 2.07 -4.74
C SER A 157 -1.70 3.22 -3.76
N PHE A 158 -2.14 4.36 -4.29
CA PHE A 158 -2.27 5.61 -3.55
C PHE A 158 -3.66 6.21 -3.66
N ALA A 159 -4.11 6.90 -2.61
CA ALA A 159 -5.24 7.83 -2.70
C ALA A 159 -4.85 9.18 -2.11
N ASP A 160 -5.44 10.25 -2.63
CA ASP A 160 -5.16 11.60 -2.16
C ASP A 160 -5.51 11.76 -0.68
N LYS A 161 -4.71 12.52 0.08
CA LYS A 161 -4.92 12.82 1.51
C LYS A 161 -6.30 13.41 1.84
N SER A 162 -6.98 14.02 0.86
CA SER A 162 -8.34 14.56 1.00
C SER A 162 -9.46 13.54 0.73
N THR A 163 -9.11 12.34 0.25
CA THR A 163 -10.07 11.29 -0.09
C THR A 163 -10.76 10.77 1.17
N GLU A 164 -12.09 10.77 1.17
CA GLU A 164 -12.85 10.04 2.17
C GLU A 164 -12.77 8.54 1.86
N LEU A 165 -11.94 7.82 2.63
CA LEU A 165 -11.74 6.39 2.44
C LEU A 165 -12.98 5.61 2.85
N ALA A 166 -13.43 4.70 1.99
CA ALA A 166 -14.36 3.65 2.38
C ALA A 166 -13.72 2.72 3.42
N SER A 167 -14.52 2.05 4.25
CA SER A 167 -14.02 1.18 5.32
C SER A 167 -13.06 0.08 4.83
N TRP A 168 -13.31 -0.49 3.64
CA TRP A 168 -12.40 -1.47 3.04
C TRP A 168 -11.06 -0.86 2.59
N GLN A 169 -11.05 0.41 2.15
CA GLN A 169 -9.81 1.14 1.84
C GLN A 169 -9.05 1.47 3.13
N LYS A 170 -9.75 1.85 4.21
CA LYS A 170 -9.12 2.00 5.54
C LYS A 170 -8.47 0.70 6.01
N ALA A 171 -9.17 -0.43 5.83
CA ALA A 171 -8.64 -1.75 6.18
C ALA A 171 -7.44 -2.18 5.33
N ALA A 172 -7.33 -1.69 4.10
CA ALA A 172 -6.19 -1.95 3.22
C ALA A 172 -5.06 -0.89 3.31
N CYS A 173 -5.29 0.22 4.01
CA CYS A 173 -4.30 1.27 4.19
C CYS A 173 -3.23 0.77 5.16
N ILE A 174 -1.98 0.77 4.72
CA ILE A 174 -0.84 0.29 5.50
C ILE A 174 0.07 1.43 5.97
N GLY A 175 -0.08 2.61 5.38
CA GLY A 175 0.72 3.77 5.73
C GLY A 175 0.27 5.04 5.02
N VAL A 176 1.02 6.09 5.30
CA VAL A 176 0.84 7.42 4.70
C VAL A 176 2.16 7.86 4.12
N VAL A 177 2.15 8.44 2.92
CA VAL A 177 3.36 8.98 2.28
C VAL A 177 4.02 9.99 3.22
N LEU A 178 5.21 9.66 3.67
CA LEU A 178 6.05 10.53 4.49
C LEU A 178 6.60 11.65 3.62
N LYS A 179 7.18 11.30 2.47
CA LYS A 179 7.80 12.26 1.55
C LYS A 179 7.82 11.72 0.13
N LYS A 180 7.54 12.60 -0.83
CA LYS A 180 7.74 12.36 -2.26
C LYS A 180 9.21 12.52 -2.66
N GLY A 181 9.70 11.58 -3.45
CA GLY A 181 10.98 11.66 -4.13
C GLY A 181 12.19 11.44 -3.21
N ARG A 182 13.28 11.03 -3.86
CA ARG A 182 14.61 10.92 -3.26
C ARG A 182 15.42 12.18 -3.56
N ASP A 183 16.12 12.70 -2.55
CA ASP A 183 17.05 13.82 -2.73
C ASP A 183 18.48 13.31 -2.91
N ASP A 184 19.15 13.77 -3.97
CA ASP A 184 20.54 13.41 -4.28
C ASP A 184 21.55 14.42 -3.70
N SER A 185 21.09 15.49 -3.05
CA SER A 185 21.94 16.53 -2.46
C SER A 185 21.20 17.33 -1.39
N GLY A 186 21.95 18.16 -0.64
CA GLY A 186 21.41 19.02 0.41
C GLY A 186 21.16 18.29 1.74
N ASP A 187 20.44 18.94 2.64
CA ASP A 187 20.24 18.46 4.01
C ASP A 187 19.43 17.16 4.10
N LEU A 188 18.60 16.88 3.10
CA LEU A 188 17.77 15.67 3.06
C LEU A 188 18.36 14.56 2.18
N VAL A 189 19.64 14.68 1.78
CA VAL A 189 20.30 13.71 0.91
C VAL A 189 20.10 12.27 1.40
N ASP A 190 19.71 11.39 0.48
CA ASP A 190 19.62 9.96 0.72
C ASP A 190 20.78 9.24 0.04
N ASN A 191 21.72 8.72 0.83
CA ASN A 191 22.88 7.98 0.36
C ASN A 191 22.66 6.45 0.31
N GLY A 192 21.41 6.00 0.43
CA GLY A 192 21.04 4.61 0.55
C GLY A 192 21.05 3.82 -0.75
N ASN A 193 21.52 2.59 -0.64
CA ASN A 193 21.47 1.58 -1.70
C ASN A 193 20.34 0.62 -1.36
N TYR A 194 19.13 0.93 -1.84
CA TYR A 194 17.94 0.17 -1.53
C TYR A 194 17.89 -1.14 -2.31
N THR A 195 17.45 -2.20 -1.63
CA THR A 195 16.98 -3.43 -2.26
C THR A 195 15.49 -3.57 -2.03
N LEU A 196 14.82 -4.33 -2.89
CA LEU A 196 13.47 -4.81 -2.64
C LEU A 196 13.43 -5.60 -1.32
N LYS A 197 12.23 -5.81 -0.78
CA LYS A 197 12.01 -6.53 0.47
C LYS A 197 12.49 -7.99 0.46
N ASP A 198 12.88 -8.52 -0.70
CA ASP A 198 13.59 -9.79 -0.82
C ASP A 198 15.04 -9.74 -0.29
N GLY A 199 15.54 -8.55 0.02
CA GLY A 199 16.87 -8.30 0.60
C GLY A 199 18.03 -8.44 -0.39
N THR A 200 17.76 -8.65 -1.68
CA THR A 200 18.79 -8.98 -2.68
C THR A 200 18.66 -8.21 -3.98
N THR A 201 17.45 -7.93 -4.45
CA THR A 201 17.22 -7.26 -5.73
C THR A 201 17.35 -5.75 -5.56
N PRO A 202 18.27 -5.05 -6.26
CA PRO A 202 18.38 -3.59 -6.15
C PRO A 202 17.12 -2.87 -6.64
N MET A 203 16.67 -1.86 -5.89
CA MET A 203 15.63 -0.94 -6.37
C MET A 203 16.21 -0.04 -7.47
N GLN A 204 15.56 -0.01 -8.64
CA GLN A 204 16.00 0.82 -9.76
C GLN A 204 15.77 2.32 -9.51
N LYS A 205 14.72 2.64 -8.73
CA LYS A 205 14.34 4.00 -8.38
C LYS A 205 13.63 4.00 -7.04
N VAL A 206 13.81 5.08 -6.28
CA VAL A 206 13.02 5.38 -5.09
C VAL A 206 12.11 6.56 -5.44
N HIS A 207 10.81 6.30 -5.42
CA HIS A 207 9.75 7.27 -5.73
C HIS A 207 9.32 8.07 -4.49
N GLY A 208 9.57 7.53 -3.30
CA GLY A 208 9.36 8.24 -2.04
C GLY A 208 9.40 7.29 -0.85
N TYR A 209 8.89 7.78 0.27
CA TYR A 209 8.88 7.07 1.54
C TYR A 209 7.48 7.06 2.15
N VAL A 210 7.11 5.97 2.81
CA VAL A 210 5.84 5.81 3.50
C VAL A 210 6.11 5.54 4.98
N LEU A 211 5.37 6.22 5.85
CA LEU A 211 5.36 5.98 7.28
C LEU A 211 4.22 5.02 7.63
N ALA A 212 4.50 4.02 8.47
CA ALA A 212 3.52 3.02 8.87
C ALA A 212 2.28 3.64 9.54
N LEU A 213 1.11 3.06 9.25
CA LEU A 213 -0.17 3.51 9.79
C LEU A 213 -0.26 3.31 11.32
N ARG A 214 0.43 2.30 11.85
CA ARG A 214 0.43 1.90 13.26
C ARG A 214 1.85 1.81 13.79
N ASP A 215 1.97 1.94 15.11
CA ASP A 215 3.26 1.74 15.78
C ASP A 215 3.63 0.26 15.73
N ALA A 216 4.85 -0.06 15.31
CA ALA A 216 5.39 -1.42 15.35
C ALA A 216 5.68 -1.87 16.80
N ASN A 217 5.92 -0.90 17.69
CA ASN A 217 6.02 -1.12 19.13
C ASN A 217 5.72 0.18 19.90
N GLY A 218 5.06 0.08 21.06
CA GLY A 218 4.68 1.23 21.89
C GLY A 218 5.77 1.81 22.80
N GLY A 219 6.92 1.14 22.92
CA GLY A 219 8.04 1.54 23.78
C GLY A 219 9.05 0.41 23.95
N CYS A 220 10.24 0.56 23.38
CA CYS A 220 11.36 -0.35 23.58
C CYS A 220 12.69 0.40 23.58
N GLN A 221 13.74 -0.28 24.02
CA GLN A 221 15.10 0.27 23.96
C GLN A 221 15.56 0.42 22.51
N TRP A 222 16.38 1.43 22.23
CA TRP A 222 17.03 1.56 20.93
C TRP A 222 18.00 0.39 20.69
N GLY A 223 18.87 0.12 21.68
CA GLY A 223 19.83 -0.97 21.64
C GLY A 223 20.76 -1.01 22.85
N LYS A 224 21.83 -1.81 22.77
CA LYS A 224 22.77 -1.98 23.89
C LYS A 224 23.62 -0.73 24.12
N LEU A 225 23.78 -0.37 25.39
CA LEU A 225 24.79 0.59 25.83
C LEU A 225 26.21 0.09 25.54
N TRP A 226 27.15 1.04 25.45
CA TRP A 226 28.57 0.82 25.21
C TRP A 226 28.87 0.08 23.90
N THR A 227 27.99 0.26 22.91
CA THR A 227 28.07 -0.41 21.61
C THR A 227 27.95 0.63 20.51
N GLU A 228 29.05 0.98 19.86
CA GLU A 228 29.06 1.77 18.63
C GLU A 228 28.87 0.85 17.43
N VAL A 229 27.85 1.13 16.61
CA VAL A 229 27.50 0.35 15.43
C VAL A 229 28.14 0.94 14.17
N GLY A 230 28.21 2.28 14.09
CA GLY A 230 28.72 2.99 12.92
C GLY A 230 27.64 3.27 11.86
N CYS A 231 26.38 3.41 12.26
CA CYS A 231 25.33 3.89 11.37
C CYS A 231 25.33 5.43 11.25
N ASP A 232 24.34 5.99 10.54
CA ASP A 232 24.21 7.43 10.36
C ASP A 232 24.23 8.19 11.71
N ARG A 233 24.86 9.37 11.73
CA ARG A 233 24.99 10.20 12.94
C ARG A 233 24.38 11.58 12.80
N ASN A 234 23.49 11.74 11.83
CA ASN A 234 22.83 13.01 11.60
C ASN A 234 21.56 13.09 12.45
N GLN A 235 21.45 14.13 13.27
CA GLN A 235 20.30 14.34 14.15
C GLN A 235 19.04 14.71 13.37
N THR A 236 19.17 15.63 12.41
CA THR A 236 18.03 16.25 11.71
C THR A 236 18.14 16.19 10.19
N THR A 237 19.24 15.66 9.66
CA THR A 237 19.55 15.61 8.23
C THR A 237 19.74 14.19 7.75
N GLY A 238 19.71 13.98 6.44
CA GLY A 238 19.96 12.70 5.79
C GLY A 238 18.81 11.70 5.88
N PHE A 239 18.39 11.16 4.73
CA PHE A 239 17.36 10.13 4.63
C PHE A 239 17.96 8.71 4.67
N ASN A 240 18.85 8.46 5.63
CA ASN A 240 19.69 7.26 5.68
C ASN A 240 19.10 6.12 6.53
N GLY A 241 17.79 6.08 6.77
CA GLY A 241 17.15 5.12 7.69
C GLY A 241 17.28 3.68 7.22
N TYR A 242 17.09 3.43 5.93
CA TYR A 242 17.27 2.10 5.35
C TYR A 242 18.71 1.60 5.53
N SER A 243 19.71 2.39 5.09
CA SER A 243 21.13 2.04 5.23
C SER A 243 21.52 1.81 6.69
N SER A 244 21.08 2.68 7.60
CA SER A 244 21.37 2.55 9.03
C SER A 244 20.77 1.29 9.62
N THR A 245 19.54 0.97 9.24
CA THR A 245 18.87 -0.29 9.63
C THR A 245 19.66 -1.50 9.13
N GLN A 246 20.10 -1.51 7.87
CA GLN A 246 20.92 -2.60 7.33
C GLN A 246 22.27 -2.71 8.03
N THR A 247 22.93 -1.59 8.35
CA THR A 247 24.19 -1.58 9.11
C THR A 247 24.00 -2.20 10.50
N ILE A 248 22.92 -1.86 11.22
CA ILE A 248 22.62 -2.45 12.53
C ILE A 248 22.34 -3.95 12.42
N VAL A 249 21.56 -4.38 11.43
CA VAL A 249 21.27 -5.80 11.19
C VAL A 249 22.56 -6.58 10.87
N ALA A 250 23.41 -6.05 9.99
CA ALA A 250 24.69 -6.66 9.64
C ALA A 250 25.63 -6.74 10.85
N PHE A 251 25.76 -5.64 11.60
CA PHE A 251 26.56 -5.61 12.83
C PHE A 251 26.07 -6.66 13.84
N ASN A 252 24.76 -6.74 14.08
CA ASN A 252 24.19 -7.73 14.98
C ASN A 252 24.52 -9.17 14.54
N LYS A 253 24.41 -9.44 13.24
CA LYS A 253 24.74 -10.74 12.65
C LYS A 253 26.23 -11.09 12.83
N ASP A 254 27.13 -10.14 12.58
CA ASP A 254 28.57 -10.32 12.73
C ASP A 254 28.96 -10.60 14.19
N LYS A 255 28.24 -10.03 15.16
CA LYS A 255 28.40 -10.33 16.59
C LYS A 255 27.75 -11.62 17.04
N ASN A 256 26.97 -12.29 16.18
CA ASN A 256 26.15 -13.45 16.51
C ASN A 256 25.23 -13.18 17.72
N TRP A 257 24.59 -12.01 17.74
CA TRP A 257 23.66 -11.59 18.79
C TRP A 257 22.20 -11.81 18.37
N ASN A 258 21.32 -11.86 19.37
CA ASN A 258 19.89 -11.81 19.12
C ASN A 258 19.45 -10.36 18.89
N LEU A 259 18.87 -10.08 17.73
CA LEU A 259 18.44 -8.74 17.34
C LEU A 259 17.35 -8.18 18.28
N SER A 260 16.42 -9.01 18.76
CA SER A 260 15.35 -8.57 19.69
C SER A 260 15.90 -8.08 21.01
N ASP A 261 17.05 -8.59 21.42
CA ASP A 261 17.68 -8.29 22.70
C ASP A 261 18.72 -7.17 22.54
N ALA A 262 19.42 -7.14 21.41
CA ALA A 262 20.51 -6.21 21.17
C ALA A 262 20.08 -4.87 20.59
N PHE A 263 19.07 -4.87 19.69
CA PHE A 263 18.56 -3.68 19.01
C PHE A 263 17.03 -3.78 18.85
N PRO A 264 16.27 -3.70 19.97
CA PRO A 264 14.82 -3.93 19.95
C PRO A 264 14.07 -3.00 18.99
N ALA A 265 14.48 -1.73 18.89
CA ALA A 265 13.85 -0.78 17.96
C ALA A 265 13.96 -1.23 16.49
N VAL A 266 15.16 -1.68 16.06
CA VAL A 266 15.37 -2.22 14.72
C VAL A 266 14.62 -3.53 14.54
N TYR A 267 14.65 -4.43 15.52
CA TYR A 267 13.89 -5.68 15.50
C TYR A 267 12.40 -5.43 15.22
N HIS A 268 11.77 -4.50 15.93
CA HIS A 268 10.36 -4.20 15.75
C HIS A 268 10.07 -3.54 14.40
N ALA A 269 10.95 -2.65 13.92
CA ALA A 269 10.78 -2.02 12.62
C ALA A 269 10.83 -3.05 11.48
N VAL A 270 11.84 -3.93 11.45
CA VAL A 270 12.00 -4.91 10.35
C VAL A 270 10.98 -6.05 10.44
N ASN A 271 10.61 -6.50 11.64
CA ASN A 271 9.60 -7.54 11.82
C ASN A 271 8.17 -7.01 11.73
N TYR A 272 7.97 -5.70 11.54
CA TYR A 272 6.65 -5.16 11.23
C TYR A 272 6.06 -5.80 9.95
N GLU A 273 6.91 -6.30 9.05
CA GLU A 273 6.54 -7.09 7.88
C GLU A 273 5.65 -8.32 8.21
N THR A 274 5.79 -8.93 9.40
CA THR A 274 4.94 -10.07 9.80
C THR A 274 3.52 -9.67 10.20
N VAL A 275 3.34 -8.40 10.57
CA VAL A 275 2.07 -7.83 11.03
C VAL A 275 1.37 -7.07 9.91
N CYS A 276 2.15 -6.30 9.14
CA CYS A 276 1.69 -5.46 8.05
C CYS A 276 2.64 -5.63 6.86
N PRO A 277 2.43 -6.65 6.00
CA PRO A 277 3.32 -6.91 4.88
C PRO A 277 3.39 -5.74 3.90
N ALA A 278 4.60 -5.27 3.57
CA ALA A 278 4.78 -4.25 2.56
C ALA A 278 4.57 -4.82 1.14
N PRO A 279 4.19 -4.02 0.12
CA PRO A 279 4.13 -4.48 -1.27
C PRO A 279 5.50 -4.97 -1.77
N SER A 280 5.52 -5.96 -2.66
CA SER A 280 6.76 -6.64 -3.08
C SER A 280 7.77 -5.75 -3.80
N GLN A 281 7.32 -4.65 -4.40
CA GLN A 281 8.15 -3.69 -5.12
C GLN A 281 8.74 -2.59 -4.20
N THR A 282 8.60 -2.73 -2.89
CA THR A 282 9.14 -1.78 -1.89
C THR A 282 10.40 -2.34 -1.23
N SER A 283 11.07 -1.50 -0.45
CA SER A 283 12.21 -1.91 0.38
C SER A 283 11.86 -2.85 1.53
N GLY A 284 10.56 -3.01 1.83
CA GLY A 284 10.12 -3.49 3.14
C GLY A 284 10.37 -2.43 4.22
N TRP A 285 10.02 -2.78 5.46
CA TRP A 285 10.06 -1.87 6.59
C TRP A 285 11.45 -1.71 7.20
N PHE A 286 11.81 -0.47 7.53
CA PHE A 286 13.04 -0.08 8.21
C PHE A 286 12.78 0.99 9.27
N LEU A 287 13.76 1.24 10.15
CA LEU A 287 13.68 2.28 11.17
C LEU A 287 14.12 3.63 10.54
N PRO A 288 13.31 4.70 10.61
CA PRO A 288 13.65 5.98 9.98
C PRO A 288 14.88 6.65 10.62
N SER A 289 15.71 7.34 9.84
CA SER A 289 16.83 8.14 10.33
C SER A 289 16.39 9.42 11.05
N GLY A 290 17.34 10.11 11.69
CA GLY A 290 17.11 11.43 12.27
C GLY A 290 16.51 12.42 11.27
N GLY A 291 17.02 12.50 10.03
CA GLY A 291 16.45 13.33 8.98
C GLY A 291 15.03 12.94 8.54
N GLN A 292 14.71 11.65 8.46
CA GLN A 292 13.35 11.19 8.17
C GLN A 292 12.39 11.54 9.31
N CYS A 293 12.83 11.42 10.56
CA CYS A 293 12.09 11.82 11.74
C CYS A 293 11.89 13.33 11.84
N GLN A 294 12.89 14.14 11.47
CA GLN A 294 12.78 15.60 11.40
C GLN A 294 11.74 16.00 10.34
N TYR A 295 11.80 15.41 9.15
CA TYR A 295 10.81 15.67 8.10
C TYR A 295 9.40 15.26 8.54
N TRP A 296 9.27 14.11 9.23
CA TRP A 296 8.01 13.68 9.83
C TRP A 296 7.49 14.73 10.82
N LEU A 297 8.33 15.21 11.74
CA LEU A 297 7.95 16.21 12.73
C LEU A 297 7.45 17.51 12.09
N GLU A 298 8.11 17.99 11.04
CA GLU A 298 7.73 19.19 10.30
C GLU A 298 6.38 19.03 9.58
N ASN A 299 6.05 17.82 9.16
CA ASN A 299 4.82 17.48 8.44
C ASN A 299 3.79 16.73 9.32
N ARG A 300 4.00 16.71 10.64
CA ARG A 300 3.26 15.81 11.55
C ARG A 300 1.76 16.02 11.53
N ASP A 301 1.27 17.23 11.29
CA ASP A 301 -0.16 17.53 11.35
C ASP A 301 -0.91 16.97 10.14
N VAL A 302 -0.32 17.12 8.93
CA VAL A 302 -0.91 16.56 7.71
C VAL A 302 -0.83 15.03 7.73
N ILE A 303 0.30 14.47 8.17
CA ILE A 303 0.47 13.02 8.27
C ILE A 303 -0.47 12.45 9.34
N LEU A 304 -0.58 13.06 10.53
CA LEU A 304 -1.46 12.59 11.60
C LEU A 304 -2.92 12.55 11.16
N ARG A 305 -3.37 13.61 10.47
CA ARG A 305 -4.73 13.68 9.96
C ARG A 305 -5.04 12.50 9.04
N SER A 306 -4.16 12.21 8.08
CA SER A 306 -4.32 11.06 7.20
C SER A 306 -4.29 9.75 7.97
N ILE A 307 -3.34 9.59 8.90
CA ILE A 307 -3.26 8.38 9.73
C ILE A 307 -4.56 8.15 10.51
N GLN A 308 -5.11 9.18 11.15
CA GLN A 308 -6.38 9.08 11.87
C GLN A 308 -7.58 8.82 10.93
N ASN A 309 -7.60 9.45 9.76
CA ASN A 309 -8.65 9.22 8.75
C ASN A 309 -8.67 7.77 8.24
N ALA A 310 -7.50 7.12 8.19
CA ALA A 310 -7.35 5.71 7.85
C ALA A 310 -7.50 4.76 9.07
N GLY A 311 -7.74 5.28 10.28
CA GLY A 311 -7.93 4.45 11.49
C GLY A 311 -6.63 3.96 12.15
N GLY A 312 -5.51 4.66 11.90
CA GLY A 312 -4.20 4.40 12.49
C GLY A 312 -3.99 5.03 13.86
N ASP A 313 -2.78 4.86 14.39
CA ASP A 313 -2.45 5.22 15.77
C ASP A 313 -1.99 6.69 15.85
N GLY A 314 -2.47 7.41 16.87
CA GLY A 314 -1.95 8.74 17.20
C GLY A 314 -0.51 8.72 17.71
N TRP A 315 0.13 9.88 17.75
CA TRP A 315 1.53 10.01 18.17
C TRP A 315 1.75 9.63 19.63
N LYS A 316 2.84 8.90 19.88
CA LYS A 316 3.47 8.76 21.19
C LYS A 316 4.38 9.94 21.46
N ASP A 317 4.77 10.11 22.72
CA ASP A 317 5.64 11.21 23.14
C ASP A 317 7.02 11.16 22.46
N TRP A 318 7.56 9.94 22.24
CA TRP A 318 8.91 9.71 21.74
C TRP A 318 8.96 8.57 20.73
N TYR A 319 9.71 8.76 19.64
CA TYR A 319 9.94 7.77 18.60
C TYR A 319 11.42 7.52 18.35
N CYS A 320 11.83 6.26 18.28
CA CYS A 320 13.21 5.90 17.98
C CYS A 320 13.55 6.29 16.52
N SER A 321 14.74 6.86 16.29
CA SER A 321 15.34 6.93 14.96
C SER A 321 16.42 5.85 14.80
N SER A 322 16.95 5.63 13.61
CA SER A 322 18.08 4.73 13.36
C SER A 322 19.46 5.40 13.51
N SER A 323 19.51 6.69 13.87
CA SER A 323 20.75 7.46 13.89
C SER A 323 21.42 7.41 15.28
N GLU A 324 22.72 7.12 15.32
CA GLU A 324 23.55 7.21 16.52
C GLU A 324 23.89 8.68 16.85
N MET A 325 24.09 8.98 18.14
CA MET A 325 24.52 10.32 18.54
C MET A 325 25.96 10.60 18.11
N SER A 326 26.26 11.81 17.63
CA SER A 326 27.57 12.13 17.03
C SER A 326 28.76 12.00 17.99
N ASP A 327 28.61 12.49 19.23
CA ASP A 327 29.71 12.68 20.18
C ASP A 327 29.89 11.49 21.14
N SER A 328 28.88 10.65 21.30
CA SER A 328 28.90 9.46 22.17
C SER A 328 28.06 8.33 21.58
N PRO A 329 28.37 7.90 20.34
CA PRO A 329 27.57 6.92 19.60
C PRO A 329 27.48 5.57 20.31
N GLU A 330 28.45 5.20 21.14
CA GLU A 330 28.42 3.97 21.92
C GLU A 330 27.37 4.00 23.03
N ARG A 331 26.96 5.19 23.47
CA ARG A 331 26.01 5.38 24.58
C ARG A 331 24.63 5.83 24.14
N ASN A 332 24.57 6.76 23.17
CA ASN A 332 23.36 7.50 22.86
C ASN A 332 22.91 7.29 21.40
N ALA A 333 21.63 7.48 21.16
CA ALA A 333 21.02 7.52 19.85
C ALA A 333 20.02 8.66 19.76
N TYR A 334 19.80 9.17 18.56
CA TYR A 334 18.80 10.21 18.33
C TYR A 334 17.39 9.62 18.35
N TYR A 335 16.46 10.38 18.92
CA TYR A 335 15.04 10.07 18.93
C TYR A 335 14.24 11.34 18.59
N LEU A 336 13.02 11.13 18.12
CA LEU A 336 12.05 12.18 17.86
C LEU A 336 11.20 12.41 19.10
N SER A 337 11.26 13.62 19.65
CA SER A 337 10.35 14.08 20.70
C SER A 337 9.12 14.75 20.08
N MET A 338 8.03 13.99 19.91
CA MET A 338 6.75 14.55 19.49
C MET A 338 6.15 15.46 20.54
N ARG A 339 6.37 15.14 21.82
CA ARG A 339 5.86 15.95 22.94
C ARG A 339 6.42 17.37 22.95
N TYR A 340 7.72 17.51 22.66
CA TYR A 340 8.40 18.80 22.71
C TYR A 340 8.70 19.41 21.34
N GLY A 341 8.48 18.64 20.26
CA GLY A 341 8.58 19.13 18.90
C GLY A 341 10.01 19.34 18.41
N TYR A 342 10.92 18.42 18.73
CA TYR A 342 12.30 18.43 18.24
C TYR A 342 12.93 17.03 18.19
N MET A 343 14.05 16.90 17.48
CA MET A 343 14.95 15.74 17.57
C MET A 343 15.91 15.93 18.75
N ASP A 344 16.16 14.89 19.53
CA ASP A 344 17.06 14.91 20.69
C ASP A 344 17.85 13.60 20.77
N ASP A 345 18.77 13.48 21.72
CA ASP A 345 19.43 12.21 22.04
C ASP A 345 19.18 11.76 23.48
N ASP A 346 19.19 10.45 23.68
CA ASP A 346 19.23 9.84 25.01
C ASP A 346 20.04 8.54 24.92
N LEU A 347 20.26 7.92 26.08
CA LEU A 347 20.89 6.62 26.21
C LEU A 347 20.18 5.58 25.35
N LYS A 348 20.93 4.64 24.78
CA LYS A 348 20.37 3.58 23.92
C LYS A 348 19.41 2.64 24.65
N ASP A 349 19.44 2.62 25.98
CA ASP A 349 18.49 1.90 26.82
C ASP A 349 17.22 2.70 27.18
N PHE A 350 17.11 3.96 26.71
CA PHE A 350 15.89 4.76 26.78
C PHE A 350 14.77 4.12 25.95
N SER A 351 13.55 4.16 26.49
CA SER A 351 12.38 3.55 25.86
C SER A 351 11.68 4.54 24.95
N CYS A 352 11.69 4.27 23.65
CA CYS A 352 10.96 5.04 22.63
C CYS A 352 10.03 4.13 21.80
N ALA A 353 8.95 4.69 21.27
CA ALA A 353 8.06 3.96 20.36
C ALA A 353 8.72 3.76 19.00
N VAL A 354 8.25 2.77 18.25
CA VAL A 354 8.79 2.44 16.92
C VAL A 354 7.69 2.62 15.89
N ARG A 355 7.92 3.48 14.90
CA ARG A 355 7.10 3.56 13.70
C ARG A 355 7.98 3.36 12.48
N ALA A 356 7.71 2.30 11.75
CA ALA A 356 8.54 1.90 10.62
C ALA A 356 8.29 2.77 9.38
N CYS A 357 9.27 2.82 8.51
CA CYS A 357 9.22 3.47 7.21
C CYS A 357 9.54 2.46 6.12
N LEU A 358 9.01 2.66 4.91
CA LEU A 358 9.42 1.92 3.71
C LEU A 358 9.71 2.91 2.58
N ALA A 359 10.52 2.48 1.62
CA ALA A 359 10.73 3.16 0.35
C ALA A 359 9.97 2.41 -0.75
N PHE A 360 9.34 3.14 -1.67
CA PHE A 360 8.58 2.59 -2.79
C PHE A 360 9.08 3.09 -4.14
#